data_AF-A0A1L3GQF3-F1
#
_entry.id   AF-A0A1L3GQF3-F1
#
_cell.length_a   1.000
_cell.length_b   1.000
_cell.length_c   1.000
_cell.angle_alpha   90.00
_cell.angle_beta   90.00
_cell.angle_gamma   90.00
#
_symmetry.space_group_name_H-M   'P 1'
#
loop_
_entity.id
_entity.type
_entity.pdbx_description
1 polymer ?
#
loop_
_entity_poly.entity_id
_entity_poly.type
_entity_poly.pdbx_seq_one_letter_code
_entity_poly.pdbx_strand_id
1 'polypeptide(L)'
;MVMHKRIRLTPHDRQKIWQLWQTGEYKVSRLAEVFRVSRPTIYKTLARARKQEFVPRRSVNDRFRSLKYGLKRLAKVERELEKKRKREARRYNKSYPGELVHFDSKRLPLIKGEDQTLPREYLFVAIDDFSRELYAGIFPDKTQYSSEIFLRQIADECPYTIECTYSDNGKEFKGTNEHAFVKTCSELGIGQKFTRINRPQTNGKAERVIRTIMEMWHQQETFQNRKNRQISLLRFINFYNTVKPHKGIDNMTPYEKLLEHFYGEKQ
;
A
#
# COMPACT_ATOMS: atom_id res chain seq x y z
N MET A 1 15.81 -21.31 22.00
CA MET A 1 14.54 -21.59 22.71
C MET A 1 13.38 -20.91 21.99
N VAL A 2 12.41 -21.66 21.45
CA VAL A 2 11.26 -21.06 20.73
C VAL A 2 10.27 -20.52 21.76
N MET A 3 10.36 -19.22 22.06
CA MET A 3 9.42 -18.54 22.96
C MET A 3 8.17 -18.09 22.21
N HIS A 4 7.00 -18.39 22.77
CA HIS A 4 5.74 -17.93 22.20
C HIS A 4 5.63 -16.40 22.32
N LYS A 5 5.22 -15.69 21.26
CA LYS A 5 5.12 -14.21 21.21
C LYS A 5 4.25 -13.57 22.31
N ARG A 6 3.38 -14.35 22.96
CA ARG A 6 2.50 -13.90 24.06
C ARG A 6 2.95 -14.37 25.44
N ILE A 7 4.22 -14.72 25.60
CA ILE A 7 4.76 -15.11 26.89
C ILE A 7 4.73 -13.88 27.82
N ARG A 8 4.03 -13.99 28.95
CA ARG A 8 3.89 -12.87 29.90
C ARG A 8 5.08 -12.73 30.85
N LEU A 9 5.81 -13.81 31.09
CA LEU A 9 7.00 -13.86 31.93
C LEU A 9 8.03 -14.77 31.28
N THR A 10 9.17 -14.19 30.90
CA THR A 10 10.32 -14.92 30.36
C THR A 10 10.97 -15.78 31.46
N PRO A 11 11.86 -16.74 31.13
CA PRO A 11 12.61 -17.47 32.15
C PRO A 11 13.42 -16.56 33.08
N HIS A 12 14.00 -15.49 32.53
CA HIS A 12 14.71 -14.48 33.31
C HIS A 12 13.79 -13.77 34.30
N ASP A 13 12.59 -13.35 33.87
CA ASP A 13 11.61 -12.72 34.76
C ASP A 13 11.22 -13.65 35.91
N ARG A 14 11.06 -14.96 35.62
CA ARG A 14 10.70 -15.96 36.63
C ARG A 14 11.83 -16.16 37.66
N GLN A 15 13.08 -16.16 37.22
CA GLN A 15 14.24 -16.19 38.12
C GLN A 15 14.31 -14.92 38.97
N LYS A 16 14.08 -13.75 38.36
CA LYS A 16 14.10 -12.47 39.08
C LYS A 16 12.98 -12.36 40.11
N ILE A 17 11.76 -12.82 39.77
CA ILE A 17 10.63 -12.93 40.72
C ILE A 17 11.02 -13.79 41.92
N TRP A 18 11.71 -14.91 41.70
CA TRP A 18 12.14 -15.80 42.77
C TRP A 18 13.19 -15.15 43.67
N GLN A 19 14.22 -14.54 43.09
CA GLN A 19 15.25 -13.80 43.84
C GLN A 19 14.64 -12.69 44.71
N LEU A 20 13.75 -11.86 44.14
CA LEU A 20 13.10 -10.77 44.88
C LEU A 20 12.16 -11.29 45.96
N TRP A 21 11.49 -12.42 45.74
CA TRP A 21 10.63 -13.01 46.77
C TRP A 21 11.44 -13.57 47.95
N GLN A 22 12.63 -14.11 47.69
CA GLN A 22 13.52 -14.65 48.74
C GLN A 22 14.07 -13.57 49.68
N THR A 23 14.11 -12.30 49.28
CA THR A 23 14.57 -11.21 50.16
C THR A 23 13.59 -10.89 51.29
N GLY A 24 12.33 -11.36 51.19
CA GLY A 24 11.27 -11.08 52.18
C GLY A 24 10.64 -9.69 52.05
N GLU A 25 11.27 -8.76 51.32
CA GLU A 25 10.81 -7.39 51.14
C GLU A 25 9.67 -7.26 50.10
N TYR A 26 9.61 -8.19 49.15
CA TYR A 26 8.66 -8.13 48.04
C TYR A 26 7.44 -9.03 48.26
N LYS A 27 6.32 -8.41 48.67
CA LYS A 27 5.02 -9.07 48.70
C LYS A 27 4.50 -9.38 47.29
N VAL A 28 3.63 -10.38 47.18
CA VAL A 28 3.02 -10.81 45.90
C VAL A 28 2.30 -9.67 45.17
N SER A 29 1.68 -8.73 45.90
CA SER A 29 1.08 -7.53 45.32
C SER A 29 2.10 -6.65 44.59
N ARG A 30 3.27 -6.44 45.20
CA ARG A 30 4.36 -5.63 44.63
C ARG A 30 5.01 -6.30 43.43
N LEU A 31 5.23 -7.62 43.50
CA LEU A 31 5.75 -8.39 42.37
C LEU A 31 4.79 -8.37 41.17
N ALA A 32 3.48 -8.44 41.41
CA ALA A 32 2.47 -8.38 40.35
C ALA A 32 2.49 -7.03 39.62
N GLU A 33 2.65 -5.94 40.36
CA GLU A 33 2.78 -4.58 39.83
C GLU A 33 4.08 -4.41 39.01
N VAL A 34 5.23 -4.77 39.59
CA VAL A 34 6.56 -4.63 38.97
C VAL A 34 6.64 -5.38 37.64
N PHE A 35 6.15 -6.63 37.61
CA PHE A 35 6.19 -7.46 36.41
C PHE A 35 4.95 -7.32 35.52
N ARG A 36 4.03 -6.39 35.85
CA ARG A 36 2.79 -6.10 35.09
C ARG A 36 1.98 -7.36 34.76
N VAL A 37 1.86 -8.25 35.73
CA VAL A 37 1.08 -9.49 35.63
C VAL A 37 0.10 -9.63 36.78
N SER A 38 -0.91 -10.47 36.62
CA SER A 38 -1.88 -10.71 37.68
C SER A 38 -1.25 -11.44 38.88
N ARG A 39 -1.73 -11.15 40.10
CA ARG A 39 -1.30 -11.86 41.33
C ARG A 39 -1.37 -13.40 41.20
N PRO A 40 -2.41 -14.01 40.59
CA PRO A 40 -2.43 -15.45 40.32
C PRO A 40 -1.25 -15.94 39.46
N THR A 41 -0.75 -15.11 38.54
CA THR A 41 0.42 -15.44 37.71
C THR A 41 1.70 -15.48 38.56
N ILE A 42 1.85 -14.54 39.51
CA ILE A 42 2.95 -14.54 40.48
C ILE A 42 2.87 -15.76 41.40
N TYR A 43 1.71 -16.05 41.99
CA TYR A 43 1.52 -17.25 42.82
C TYR A 43 1.92 -18.54 42.10
N LYS A 44 1.45 -18.72 40.85
CA LYS A 44 1.82 -19.87 40.01
C LYS A 44 3.31 -19.91 39.68
N THR A 45 3.95 -18.74 39.53
CA THR A 45 5.38 -18.64 39.24
C THR A 45 6.21 -19.01 40.47
N LEU A 46 5.87 -18.47 41.65
CA LEU A 46 6.55 -18.79 42.91
C LEU A 46 6.39 -20.27 43.30
N ALA A 47 5.19 -20.84 43.15
CA ALA A 47 4.95 -22.26 43.42
C ALA A 47 5.82 -23.18 42.55
N ARG A 48 6.20 -22.73 41.35
CA ARG A 48 7.10 -23.47 40.43
C ARG A 48 8.57 -23.17 40.70
N ALA A 49 8.90 -21.92 41.01
CA ALA A 49 10.25 -21.52 41.37
C ALA A 49 10.75 -22.26 42.63
N ARG A 50 9.86 -22.57 43.59
CA ARG A 50 10.16 -23.47 44.72
C ARG A 50 10.65 -24.86 44.30
N LYS A 51 10.23 -25.33 43.12
CA LYS A 51 10.67 -26.60 42.51
C LYS A 51 11.83 -26.40 41.52
N GLN A 52 12.51 -25.25 41.56
CA GLN A 52 13.59 -24.87 40.64
C GLN A 52 13.17 -24.85 39.15
N GLU A 53 11.88 -24.66 38.86
CA GLU A 53 11.34 -24.65 37.50
C GLU A 53 11.08 -23.22 36.99
N PHE A 54 12.04 -22.69 36.22
CA PHE A 54 11.97 -21.33 35.66
C PHE A 54 11.56 -21.28 34.19
N VAL A 55 11.46 -22.42 33.51
CA VAL A 55 11.09 -22.49 32.09
C VAL A 55 9.57 -22.69 31.94
N PRO A 56 8.90 -22.03 30.99
CA PRO A 56 7.51 -22.34 30.68
C PRO A 56 7.35 -23.79 30.20
N ARG A 57 6.45 -24.55 30.84
CA ARG A 57 6.08 -25.89 30.36
C ARG A 57 5.49 -25.82 28.96
N ARG A 58 5.78 -26.85 28.16
CA ARG A 58 5.00 -27.16 26.96
C ARG A 58 3.56 -27.49 27.38
N SER A 59 2.61 -27.22 26.49
CA SER A 59 1.21 -27.58 26.74
C SER A 59 1.10 -29.06 27.06
N VAL A 60 0.50 -29.40 28.20
CA VAL A 60 0.21 -30.79 28.60
C VAL A 60 -1.10 -31.30 28.02
N ASN A 61 -1.84 -30.46 27.32
CA ASN A 61 -3.12 -30.85 26.72
C ASN A 61 -2.86 -31.67 25.44
N ASP A 62 -3.21 -32.95 25.50
CA ASP A 62 -2.95 -33.95 24.45
C ASP A 62 -3.51 -33.56 23.09
N ARG A 63 -4.61 -32.79 23.07
CA ARG A 63 -5.16 -32.22 21.83
C ARG A 63 -4.08 -31.51 21.02
N PHE A 64 -3.22 -30.73 21.67
CA PHE A 64 -2.18 -29.91 21.01
C PHE A 64 -0.87 -30.67 20.77
N ARG A 65 -0.70 -31.85 21.40
CA ARG A 65 0.48 -32.73 21.22
C ARG A 65 0.24 -33.82 20.18
N SER A 66 -1.01 -34.04 19.77
CA SER A 66 -1.36 -35.04 18.75
C SER A 66 -0.81 -34.68 17.37
N LEU A 67 -0.32 -35.71 16.66
CA LEU A 67 0.11 -35.60 15.26
C LEU A 67 -1.00 -35.01 14.36
N LYS A 68 -2.25 -35.40 14.63
CA LYS A 68 -3.46 -34.85 14.00
C LYS A 68 -3.55 -33.33 14.11
N TYR A 69 -3.26 -32.75 15.27
CA TYR A 69 -3.27 -31.31 15.46
C TYR A 69 -2.08 -30.61 14.80
N GLY A 70 -0.90 -31.25 14.84
CA GLY A 70 0.29 -30.79 14.11
C GLY A 70 0.04 -30.66 12.61
N LEU A 71 -0.51 -31.70 11.98
CA LEU A 71 -0.86 -31.72 10.56
C LEU A 71 -1.93 -30.67 10.20
N LYS A 72 -2.96 -30.49 11.03
CA LYS A 72 -3.96 -29.43 10.83
C LYS A 72 -3.34 -28.02 10.84
N ARG A 73 -2.37 -27.79 11.73
CA ARG A 73 -1.66 -26.51 11.81
C ARG A 73 -0.75 -26.30 10.60
N LEU A 74 -0.02 -27.33 10.18
CA LEU A 74 0.82 -27.29 8.98
C LEU A 74 -0.01 -26.95 7.74
N ALA A 75 -1.11 -27.68 7.50
CA ALA A 75 -2.00 -27.43 6.37
C ALA A 75 -2.59 -26.02 6.35
N LYS A 76 -2.85 -25.43 7.54
CA LYS A 76 -3.28 -24.02 7.63
C LYS A 76 -2.17 -23.06 7.18
N VAL A 77 -0.95 -23.28 7.65
CA VAL A 77 0.21 -22.44 7.29
C VAL A 77 0.50 -22.56 5.80
N GLU A 78 0.49 -23.77 5.24
CA GLU A 78 0.67 -24.02 3.80
C GLU A 78 -0.38 -23.28 2.97
N ARG A 79 -1.67 -23.36 3.34
CA ARG A 79 -2.74 -22.61 2.67
C ARG A 79 -2.55 -21.10 2.75
N GLU A 80 -2.06 -20.57 3.88
CA GLU A 80 -1.76 -19.14 4.02
C GLU A 80 -0.59 -18.71 3.12
N LEU A 81 0.47 -19.52 3.07
CA LEU A 81 1.63 -19.29 2.20
C LEU A 81 1.25 -19.40 0.72
N GLU A 82 0.46 -20.39 0.33
CA GLU A 82 -0.01 -20.57 -1.03
C GLU A 82 -0.92 -19.41 -1.46
N LYS A 83 -1.81 -18.94 -0.58
CA LYS A 83 -2.60 -17.72 -0.83
C LYS A 83 -1.73 -16.49 -1.00
N LYS A 84 -0.66 -16.36 -0.21
CA LYS A 84 0.31 -15.26 -0.33
C LYS A 84 1.03 -15.32 -1.68
N ARG A 85 1.56 -16.49 -2.06
CA ARG A 85 2.18 -16.74 -3.38
C ARG A 85 1.24 -16.47 -4.54
N LYS A 86 -0.02 -16.92 -4.47
CA LYS A 86 -1.04 -16.63 -5.51
C LYS A 86 -1.38 -15.14 -5.61
N ARG A 87 -1.33 -14.39 -4.49
CA ARG A 87 -1.51 -12.93 -4.50
C ARG A 87 -0.31 -12.22 -5.10
N GLU A 88 0.90 -12.70 -4.82
CA GLU A 88 2.15 -12.19 -5.40
C GLU A 88 2.21 -12.47 -6.90
N ALA A 89 1.95 -13.71 -7.33
CA ALA A 89 1.87 -14.10 -8.73
C ALA A 89 0.76 -13.38 -9.52
N ARG A 90 -0.29 -12.86 -8.87
CA ARG A 90 -1.31 -12.03 -9.52
C ARG A 90 -0.93 -10.56 -9.66
N ARG A 91 0.10 -10.09 -8.94
CA ARG A 91 0.67 -8.76 -9.13
C ARG A 91 1.74 -8.81 -10.22
N TYR A 92 1.38 -9.28 -11.41
CA TYR A 92 2.25 -9.08 -12.57
C TYR A 92 2.43 -7.57 -12.74
N ASN A 93 3.65 -7.10 -12.52
CA ASN A 93 4.09 -5.84 -13.11
C ASN A 93 4.31 -6.11 -14.61
N LYS A 94 4.07 -5.09 -15.42
CA LYS A 94 4.40 -5.09 -16.84
C LYS A 94 5.91 -5.25 -17.05
N SER A 95 6.32 -5.61 -18.26
CA SER A 95 7.71 -6.01 -18.53
C SER A 95 8.58 -4.82 -18.94
N TYR A 96 7.97 -3.75 -19.47
CA TYR A 96 8.64 -2.55 -19.94
C TYR A 96 7.73 -1.31 -19.76
N PRO A 97 8.32 -0.09 -19.73
CA PRO A 97 7.55 1.16 -19.65
C PRO A 97 6.59 1.31 -20.83
N GLY A 98 5.36 1.77 -20.58
CA GLY A 98 4.38 2.06 -21.63
C GLY A 98 3.54 0.87 -22.08
N GLU A 99 3.85 -0.37 -21.68
CA GLU A 99 3.04 -1.56 -21.99
C GLU A 99 1.59 -1.43 -21.46
N LEU A 100 1.42 -0.77 -20.31
CA LEU A 100 0.11 -0.47 -19.75
C LEU A 100 0.17 0.75 -18.84
N VAL A 101 -0.60 1.78 -19.17
CA VAL A 101 -0.72 2.99 -18.35
C VAL A 101 -2.11 3.05 -17.74
N HIS A 102 -2.19 3.13 -16.41
CA HIS A 102 -3.44 3.16 -15.67
C HIS A 102 -3.98 4.59 -15.56
N PHE A 103 -5.19 4.82 -16.06
CA PHE A 103 -5.89 6.10 -15.99
C PHE A 103 -6.99 6.07 -14.93
N ASP A 104 -7.16 7.19 -14.22
CA ASP A 104 -8.27 7.41 -13.30
C ASP A 104 -8.49 8.92 -13.07
N SER A 105 -9.67 9.29 -12.55
CA SER A 105 -10.03 10.67 -12.26
C SER A 105 -10.65 10.83 -10.86
N LYS A 106 -10.33 11.93 -10.18
CA LYS A 106 -10.88 12.27 -8.87
C LYS A 106 -11.37 13.70 -8.82
N ARG A 107 -12.63 13.88 -8.39
CA ARG A 107 -13.15 15.20 -8.04
C ARG A 107 -12.40 15.78 -6.84
N LEU A 108 -11.85 16.98 -6.99
CA LEU A 108 -11.13 17.67 -5.94
C LEU A 108 -12.07 18.48 -5.02
N PRO A 109 -11.73 18.63 -3.74
CA PRO A 109 -12.36 19.61 -2.86
C PRO A 109 -12.23 21.04 -3.39
N LEU A 110 -13.11 21.93 -2.93
CA LEU A 110 -12.96 23.37 -3.12
C LEU A 110 -11.76 23.84 -2.33
N ILE A 111 -11.14 24.90 -2.81
CA ILE A 111 -10.14 25.62 -2.05
C ILE A 111 -10.84 26.36 -0.91
N LYS A 112 -10.16 26.50 0.23
CA LYS A 112 -10.72 27.17 1.41
C LYS A 112 -11.08 28.62 1.05
N GLY A 113 -12.34 28.99 1.24
CA GLY A 113 -12.86 30.33 0.92
C GLY A 113 -13.52 30.44 -0.46
N GLU A 114 -13.50 29.40 -1.28
CA GLU A 114 -14.30 29.37 -2.52
C GLU A 114 -15.80 29.17 -2.21
N ASP A 115 -16.64 29.81 -3.03
CA ASP A 115 -18.08 29.65 -2.99
C ASP A 115 -18.49 28.19 -3.31
N GLN A 116 -19.44 27.65 -2.54
CA GLN A 116 -19.92 26.27 -2.68
C GLN A 116 -20.67 26.01 -4.00
N THR A 117 -21.13 27.06 -4.68
CA THR A 117 -21.79 27.03 -5.98
C THR A 117 -20.81 26.88 -7.14
N LEU A 118 -19.51 27.14 -6.94
CA LEU A 118 -18.52 27.01 -7.99
C LEU A 118 -18.32 25.55 -8.43
N PRO A 119 -18.09 25.31 -9.73
CA PRO A 119 -17.81 23.98 -10.24
C PRO A 119 -16.54 23.42 -9.60
N ARG A 120 -16.57 22.12 -9.29
CA ARG A 120 -15.41 21.38 -8.76
C ARG A 120 -14.42 21.09 -9.88
N GLU A 121 -13.14 21.24 -9.58
CA GLU A 121 -12.07 20.74 -10.46
C GLU A 121 -11.88 19.22 -10.30
N TYR A 122 -11.31 18.61 -11.32
CA TYR A 122 -11.05 17.18 -11.38
C TYR A 122 -9.56 16.94 -11.61
N LEU A 123 -8.98 16.10 -10.76
CA LEU A 123 -7.63 15.57 -10.92
C LEU A 123 -7.72 14.36 -11.85
N PHE A 124 -7.03 14.41 -12.99
CA PHE A 124 -6.77 13.26 -13.83
C PHE A 124 -5.38 12.72 -13.52
N VAL A 125 -5.24 11.40 -13.48
CA VAL A 125 -3.99 10.72 -13.19
C VAL A 125 -3.76 9.62 -14.22
N ALA A 126 -2.53 9.51 -14.70
CA ALA A 126 -2.01 8.37 -15.43
C ALA A 126 -0.76 7.85 -14.72
N ILE A 127 -0.69 6.54 -14.50
CA ILE A 127 0.47 5.90 -13.87
C ILE A 127 0.93 4.69 -14.68
N ASP A 128 2.20 4.66 -15.05
CA ASP A 128 2.79 3.52 -15.72
C ASP A 128 2.83 2.29 -14.78
N ASP A 129 2.47 1.12 -15.31
CA ASP A 129 2.38 -0.10 -14.51
C ASP A 129 3.77 -0.61 -14.07
N PHE A 130 4.79 -0.44 -14.92
CA PHE A 130 6.15 -0.92 -14.75
C PHE A 130 7.00 0.02 -13.88
N SER A 131 7.23 1.25 -14.33
CA SER A 131 8.11 2.24 -13.69
C SER A 131 7.43 2.98 -12.55
N ARG A 132 6.09 3.01 -12.52
CA ARG A 132 5.28 3.86 -11.63
C ARG A 132 5.47 5.34 -11.88
N GLU A 133 5.94 5.72 -13.06
CA GLU A 133 5.97 7.12 -13.46
C GLU A 133 4.56 7.70 -13.44
N LEU A 134 4.42 8.84 -12.79
CA LEU A 134 3.16 9.51 -12.54
C LEU A 134 3.04 10.74 -13.43
N TYR A 135 1.92 10.82 -14.14
CA TYR A 135 1.42 12.03 -14.78
C TYR A 135 0.10 12.42 -14.12
N ALA A 136 -0.11 13.71 -13.87
CA ALA A 136 -1.37 14.21 -13.34
C ALA A 136 -1.64 15.64 -13.76
N GLY A 137 -2.92 15.95 -13.98
CA GLY A 137 -3.39 17.27 -14.38
C GLY A 137 -4.71 17.64 -13.71
N ILE A 138 -4.99 18.93 -13.58
CA ILE A 138 -6.24 19.44 -13.01
C ILE A 138 -7.06 20.09 -14.12
N PHE A 139 -8.29 19.60 -14.28
CA PHE A 139 -9.22 20.00 -15.32
C PHE A 139 -10.51 20.59 -14.72
N PRO A 140 -11.21 21.47 -15.43
CA PRO A 140 -12.43 22.12 -14.94
C PRO A 140 -13.62 21.15 -14.83
N ASP A 141 -13.57 20.02 -15.53
CA ASP A 141 -14.67 19.05 -15.61
C ASP A 141 -14.19 17.60 -15.77
N LYS A 142 -15.13 16.66 -15.71
CA LYS A 142 -14.92 15.23 -15.94
C LYS A 142 -15.59 14.82 -17.26
N THR A 143 -15.08 15.35 -18.37
CA THR A 143 -15.59 15.07 -19.73
C THR A 143 -14.59 14.29 -20.57
N GLN A 144 -15.08 13.76 -21.70
CA GLN A 144 -14.26 13.11 -22.73
C GLN A 144 -13.22 14.03 -23.37
N TYR A 145 -13.46 15.35 -23.38
CA TYR A 145 -12.53 16.33 -23.95
C TYR A 145 -11.39 16.64 -22.98
N SER A 146 -11.70 16.77 -21.69
CA SER A 146 -10.66 16.89 -20.65
C SER A 146 -9.75 15.66 -20.60
N SER A 147 -10.30 14.46 -20.76
CA SER A 147 -9.49 13.24 -20.84
C SER A 147 -8.68 13.13 -22.13
N GLU A 148 -9.21 13.57 -23.28
CA GLU A 148 -8.45 13.68 -24.53
C GLU A 148 -7.24 14.61 -24.35
N ILE A 149 -7.47 15.83 -23.84
CA ILE A 149 -6.41 16.83 -23.66
C ILE A 149 -5.33 16.25 -22.75
N PHE A 150 -5.73 15.58 -21.68
CA PHE A 150 -4.81 14.91 -20.77
C PHE A 150 -4.01 13.79 -21.47
N LEU A 151 -4.65 12.97 -22.31
CA LEU A 151 -3.95 11.92 -23.06
C LEU A 151 -2.93 12.50 -24.04
N ARG A 152 -3.28 13.57 -24.77
CA ARG A 152 -2.35 14.25 -25.69
C ARG A 152 -1.16 14.84 -24.93
N GLN A 153 -1.42 15.48 -23.79
CA GLN A 153 -0.36 16.00 -22.92
C GLN A 153 0.60 14.88 -22.49
N ILE A 154 0.07 13.74 -22.03
CA ILE A 154 0.91 12.60 -21.63
C ILE A 154 1.70 12.07 -22.83
N ALA A 155 1.09 11.93 -24.00
CA ALA A 155 1.77 11.42 -25.19
C ALA A 155 2.92 12.33 -25.64
N ASP A 156 2.83 13.64 -25.38
CA ASP A 156 3.89 14.62 -25.66
C ASP A 156 4.99 14.61 -24.59
N GLU A 157 4.62 14.50 -23.31
CA GLU A 157 5.56 14.51 -22.18
C GLU A 157 6.27 13.15 -21.97
N CYS A 158 5.68 12.05 -22.44
CA CYS A 158 6.18 10.71 -22.16
C CYS A 158 7.39 10.36 -23.04
N PRO A 159 8.53 9.94 -22.46
CA PRO A 159 9.75 9.65 -23.22
C PRO A 159 9.71 8.28 -23.94
N TYR A 160 8.61 7.53 -23.82
CA TYR A 160 8.43 6.21 -24.41
C TYR A 160 7.03 6.03 -24.99
N THR A 161 6.89 5.05 -25.89
CA THR A 161 5.62 4.75 -26.52
C THR A 161 4.65 4.11 -25.54
N ILE A 162 3.43 4.64 -25.48
CA ILE A 162 2.33 4.06 -24.72
C ILE A 162 1.57 3.10 -25.62
N GLU A 163 1.61 1.80 -25.32
CA GLU A 163 0.91 0.79 -26.12
C GLU A 163 -0.55 0.69 -25.73
N CYS A 164 -0.88 0.86 -24.44
CA CYS A 164 -2.21 0.61 -23.97
C CYS A 164 -2.59 1.44 -22.73
N THR A 165 -3.75 2.08 -22.79
CA THR A 165 -4.39 2.69 -21.62
C THR A 165 -5.25 1.65 -20.89
N TYR A 166 -5.33 1.77 -19.56
CA TYR A 166 -6.16 0.95 -18.69
C TYR A 166 -6.98 1.81 -17.75
N SER A 167 -8.30 1.84 -17.91
CA SER A 167 -9.18 2.67 -17.08
C SER A 167 -10.36 1.87 -16.51
N ASP A 168 -11.12 2.52 -15.63
CA ASP A 168 -12.47 2.06 -15.31
C ASP A 168 -13.43 2.31 -16.50
N ASN A 169 -14.71 1.93 -16.33
CA ASN A 169 -15.73 2.16 -17.35
C ASN A 169 -16.35 3.57 -17.27
N GLY A 170 -15.59 4.56 -16.76
CA GLY A 170 -16.01 5.95 -16.68
C GLY A 170 -16.34 6.54 -18.05
N LYS A 171 -17.36 7.40 -18.09
CA LYS A 171 -17.82 8.05 -19.34
C LYS A 171 -16.81 9.02 -19.93
N GLU A 172 -15.79 9.41 -19.16
CA GLU A 172 -14.69 10.22 -19.64
C GLU A 172 -13.64 9.40 -20.42
N PHE A 173 -13.58 8.08 -20.22
CA PHE A 173 -12.61 7.20 -20.90
C PHE A 173 -13.27 6.27 -21.90
N LYS A 174 -14.59 6.02 -21.76
CA LYS A 174 -15.33 5.02 -22.53
C LYS A 174 -16.48 5.63 -23.32
N GLY A 175 -16.51 5.37 -24.62
CA GLY A 175 -17.60 5.73 -25.52
C GLY A 175 -17.55 4.99 -26.85
N THR A 176 -18.23 5.54 -27.86
CA THR A 176 -18.18 5.07 -29.26
C THR A 176 -16.89 5.50 -29.95
N ASN A 177 -16.72 5.21 -31.24
CA ASN A 177 -15.52 5.61 -31.99
C ASN A 177 -15.36 7.13 -32.13
N GLU A 178 -16.47 7.86 -32.06
CA GLU A 178 -16.53 9.33 -32.09
C GLU A 178 -16.19 9.95 -30.73
N HIS A 179 -16.08 9.14 -29.67
CA HIS A 179 -15.71 9.64 -28.35
C HIS A 179 -14.28 10.18 -28.37
N ALA A 180 -14.09 11.42 -27.93
CA ALA A 180 -12.85 12.19 -28.04
C ALA A 180 -11.61 11.42 -27.55
N PHE A 181 -11.68 10.81 -26.36
CA PHE A 181 -10.61 9.97 -25.83
C PHE A 181 -10.34 8.71 -26.69
N VAL A 182 -11.40 8.07 -27.19
CA VAL A 182 -11.29 6.83 -27.97
C VAL A 182 -10.67 7.13 -29.33
N LYS A 183 -11.12 8.20 -29.96
CA LYS A 183 -10.58 8.72 -31.21
C LYS A 183 -9.10 9.06 -31.06
N THR A 184 -8.73 9.78 -30.00
CA THR A 184 -7.33 10.15 -29.73
C THR A 184 -6.44 8.93 -29.50
N CYS A 185 -6.92 7.93 -28.75
CA CYS A 185 -6.22 6.65 -28.62
C CYS A 185 -5.97 6.01 -30.00
N SER A 186 -6.99 5.98 -30.87
CA SER A 186 -6.85 5.44 -32.22
C SER A 186 -5.87 6.25 -33.09
N GLU A 187 -5.91 7.58 -33.02
CA GLU A 187 -5.01 8.47 -33.76
C GLU A 187 -3.55 8.29 -33.36
N LEU A 188 -3.30 8.05 -32.07
CA LEU A 188 -1.97 7.83 -31.52
C LEU A 188 -1.50 6.36 -31.57
N GLY A 189 -2.33 5.45 -32.08
CA GLY A 189 -2.01 4.01 -32.11
C GLY A 189 -2.01 3.34 -30.74
N ILE A 190 -2.70 3.92 -29.76
CA ILE A 190 -2.75 3.43 -28.37
C ILE A 190 -3.98 2.54 -28.18
N GLY A 191 -3.77 1.30 -27.73
CA GLY A 191 -4.84 0.38 -27.37
C GLY A 191 -5.58 0.81 -26.10
N GLN A 192 -6.83 0.36 -25.93
CA GLN A 192 -7.62 0.63 -24.73
C GLN A 192 -8.07 -0.65 -24.06
N LYS A 193 -7.91 -0.72 -22.74
CA LYS A 193 -8.39 -1.80 -21.89
C LYS A 193 -9.20 -1.23 -20.73
N PHE A 194 -10.21 -1.98 -20.31
CA PHE A 194 -11.10 -1.56 -19.24
C PHE A 194 -11.13 -2.60 -18.12
N THR A 195 -11.35 -2.11 -16.90
CA THR A 195 -11.71 -2.99 -15.79
C THR A 195 -12.94 -3.82 -16.13
N ARG A 196 -12.93 -5.10 -15.72
CA ARG A 196 -14.12 -5.94 -15.82
C ARG A 196 -15.20 -5.41 -14.89
N ILE A 197 -16.45 -5.42 -15.37
CA ILE A 197 -17.64 -5.06 -14.58
C ILE A 197 -17.63 -5.83 -13.26
N ASN A 198 -17.90 -5.13 -12.15
CA ASN A 198 -17.90 -5.66 -10.77
C ASN A 198 -16.54 -6.19 -10.26
N ARG A 199 -15.40 -5.78 -10.85
CA ARG A 199 -14.04 -6.09 -10.36
C ARG A 199 -13.14 -4.84 -10.30
N PRO A 200 -13.48 -3.83 -9.47
CA PRO A 200 -12.74 -2.57 -9.37
C PRO A 200 -11.29 -2.75 -8.91
N GLN A 201 -11.00 -3.87 -8.24
CA GLN A 201 -9.68 -4.22 -7.70
C GLN A 201 -8.53 -4.22 -8.73
N THR A 202 -8.84 -4.20 -10.03
CA THR A 202 -7.85 -4.24 -11.10
C THR A 202 -7.26 -2.86 -11.44
N ASN A 203 -7.95 -1.74 -11.18
CA ASN A 203 -7.36 -0.39 -11.35
C ASN A 203 -6.67 0.13 -10.07
N GLY A 204 -6.33 -0.77 -9.15
CA GLY A 204 -5.82 -0.40 -7.82
C GLY A 204 -4.50 0.38 -7.82
N LYS A 205 -3.75 0.41 -8.93
CA LYS A 205 -2.53 1.23 -9.07
C LYS A 205 -2.89 2.72 -9.17
N ALA A 206 -3.80 3.09 -10.07
CA ALA A 206 -4.29 4.47 -10.20
C ALA A 206 -5.00 4.94 -8.91
N GLU A 207 -5.90 4.12 -8.37
CA GLU A 207 -6.58 4.45 -7.10
C GLU A 207 -5.59 4.64 -5.94
N ARG A 208 -4.52 3.82 -5.88
CA ARG A 208 -3.49 3.94 -4.84
C ARG A 208 -2.73 5.25 -4.99
N VAL A 209 -2.33 5.64 -6.20
CA VAL A 209 -1.59 6.88 -6.40
C VAL A 209 -2.46 8.10 -6.16
N ILE A 210 -3.74 8.08 -6.55
CA ILE A 210 -4.70 9.14 -6.19
C ILE A 210 -4.76 9.32 -4.68
N ARG A 211 -4.86 8.23 -3.91
CA ARG A 211 -4.80 8.32 -2.45
C ARG A 211 -3.48 8.90 -1.95
N THR A 212 -2.35 8.50 -2.53
CA THR A 212 -1.03 9.06 -2.19
C THR A 212 -0.96 10.56 -2.46
N ILE A 213 -1.45 11.03 -3.61
CA ILE A 213 -1.55 12.46 -3.96
C ILE A 213 -2.39 13.20 -2.90
N MET A 214 -3.53 12.63 -2.51
CA MET A 214 -4.38 13.28 -1.50
C MET A 214 -3.72 13.33 -0.12
N GLU A 215 -3.13 12.23 0.34
CA GLU A 215 -2.53 12.10 1.68
C GLU A 215 -1.25 12.94 1.84
N MET A 216 -0.39 12.92 0.83
CA MET A 216 0.95 13.52 0.91
C MET A 216 1.02 14.96 0.40
N TRP A 217 0.10 15.37 -0.47
CA TRP A 217 0.08 16.72 -1.04
C TRP A 217 -1.16 17.48 -0.64
N HIS A 218 -2.34 17.08 -1.13
CA HIS A 218 -3.54 17.91 -0.99
C HIS A 218 -3.94 18.13 0.48
N GLN A 219 -3.70 17.17 1.38
CA GLN A 219 -4.01 17.31 2.81
C GLN A 219 -2.94 18.06 3.59
N GLN A 220 -1.72 18.16 3.06
CA GLN A 220 -0.58 18.79 3.72
C GLN A 220 -0.44 20.27 3.37
N GLU A 221 -1.07 20.72 2.28
CA GLU A 221 -0.91 22.07 1.76
C GLU A 221 -2.22 22.85 1.71
N THR A 222 -2.14 24.15 1.99
CA THR A 222 -3.25 25.09 1.79
C THR A 222 -3.03 25.90 0.52
N PHE A 223 -3.97 25.81 -0.41
CA PHE A 223 -3.88 26.52 -1.69
C PHE A 223 -4.48 27.92 -1.58
N GLN A 224 -3.80 28.92 -2.16
CA GLN A 224 -4.30 30.29 -2.19
C GLN A 224 -5.37 30.48 -3.27
N ASN A 225 -5.21 29.82 -4.41
CA ASN A 225 -6.12 29.86 -5.54
C ASN A 225 -5.86 28.64 -6.45
N ARG A 226 -6.71 28.43 -7.46
CA ARG A 226 -6.65 27.27 -8.38
C ARG A 226 -5.32 27.21 -9.15
N LYS A 227 -4.77 28.35 -9.58
CA LYS A 227 -3.46 28.42 -10.25
C LYS A 227 -2.32 27.98 -9.33
N ASN A 228 -2.32 28.44 -8.08
CA ASN A 228 -1.36 28.00 -7.07
C ASN A 228 -1.46 26.49 -6.81
N ARG A 229 -2.69 25.93 -6.78
CA ARG A 229 -2.90 24.47 -6.69
C ARG A 229 -2.28 23.72 -7.86
N GLN A 230 -2.48 24.17 -9.10
CA GLN A 230 -1.88 23.55 -10.29
C GLN A 230 -0.34 23.57 -10.24
N ILE A 231 0.27 24.71 -9.91
CA ILE A 231 1.74 24.83 -9.80
C ILE A 231 2.27 23.93 -8.69
N SER A 232 1.58 23.87 -7.56
CA SER A 232 1.96 22.99 -6.44
C SER A 232 1.85 21.50 -6.82
N LEU A 233 0.83 21.11 -7.59
CA LEU A 233 0.72 19.74 -8.11
C LEU A 233 1.94 19.35 -8.96
N LEU A 234 2.41 20.23 -9.86
CA LEU A 234 3.59 19.97 -10.68
C LEU A 234 4.84 19.71 -9.82
N ARG A 235 5.02 20.49 -8.74
CA ARG A 235 6.11 20.26 -7.78
C ARG A 235 5.99 18.91 -7.09
N PHE A 236 4.78 18.51 -6.70
CA PHE A 236 4.55 17.20 -6.10
C PHE A 236 4.83 16.05 -7.08
N ILE A 237 4.43 16.18 -8.34
CA ILE A 237 4.72 15.17 -9.38
C ILE A 237 6.23 15.02 -9.54
N ASN A 238 6.97 16.13 -9.62
CA ASN A 238 8.43 16.08 -9.69
C ASN A 238 9.03 15.35 -8.49
N PHE A 239 8.61 15.70 -7.27
CA PHE A 239 9.03 15.00 -6.05
C PHE A 239 8.68 13.49 -6.09
N TYR A 240 7.49 13.14 -6.55
CA TYR A 240 7.04 11.75 -6.65
C TYR A 240 7.91 10.93 -7.61
N ASN A 241 8.24 11.50 -8.77
CA ASN A 241 8.97 10.83 -9.84
C ASN A 241 10.49 10.79 -9.60
N THR A 242 11.07 11.79 -8.90
CA THR A 242 12.54 11.93 -8.78
C THR A 242 13.11 11.72 -7.39
N VAL A 243 12.30 11.82 -6.32
CA VAL A 243 12.80 11.77 -4.93
C VAL A 243 12.14 10.67 -4.12
N LYS A 244 10.86 10.39 -4.34
CA LYS A 244 10.10 9.49 -3.47
C LYS A 244 10.34 8.01 -3.83
N PRO A 245 10.88 7.17 -2.94
CA PRO A 245 11.03 5.74 -3.20
C PRO A 245 9.68 5.00 -3.14
N HIS A 246 9.54 3.94 -3.94
CA HIS A 246 8.32 3.13 -4.00
C HIS A 246 8.58 1.63 -3.83
N LYS A 247 7.93 1.04 -2.82
CA LYS A 247 8.00 -0.40 -2.53
C LYS A 247 7.51 -1.31 -3.67
N GLY A 248 6.78 -0.77 -4.65
CA GLY A 248 6.27 -1.52 -5.80
C GLY A 248 7.30 -1.77 -6.91
N ILE A 249 8.45 -1.10 -6.80
CA ILE A 249 9.59 -1.11 -7.74
C ILE A 249 10.90 -1.14 -6.94
N ASP A 250 10.98 -2.06 -5.97
CA ASP A 250 12.21 -2.32 -5.20
C ASP A 250 12.79 -1.12 -4.44
N ASN A 251 11.92 -0.18 -4.01
CA ASN A 251 12.28 1.09 -3.36
C ASN A 251 13.06 2.07 -4.24
N MET A 252 13.06 1.89 -5.56
CA MET A 252 13.49 2.92 -6.49
C MET A 252 12.45 4.03 -6.60
N THR A 253 12.90 5.19 -7.06
CA THR A 253 12.05 6.22 -7.66
C THR A 253 11.62 5.78 -9.06
N PRO A 254 10.52 6.32 -9.62
CA PRO A 254 10.14 6.01 -10.99
C PRO A 254 11.23 6.36 -12.00
N TYR A 255 11.91 7.48 -11.80
CA TYR A 255 12.98 7.93 -12.69
C TYR A 255 14.20 6.99 -12.65
N GLU A 256 14.64 6.55 -11.46
CA GLU A 256 15.69 5.53 -11.33
C GLU A 256 15.30 4.23 -12.04
N LYS A 257 14.03 3.82 -11.93
CA LYS A 257 13.55 2.59 -12.59
C LYS A 257 13.59 2.70 -14.12
N LEU A 258 13.26 3.86 -14.67
CA LEU A 258 13.37 4.14 -16.10
C LEU A 258 14.83 4.17 -16.55
N LEU A 259 15.70 4.85 -15.79
CA LEU A 259 17.13 4.91 -16.10
C LEU A 259 17.77 3.51 -16.11
N GLU A 260 17.44 2.67 -15.12
CA GLU A 260 17.88 1.27 -15.08
C GLU A 260 17.40 0.50 -16.33
N HIS A 261 16.15 0.70 -16.76
CA HIS A 261 15.62 -0.01 -17.92
C HIS A 261 16.27 0.42 -19.25
N PHE A 262 16.44 1.72 -19.47
CA PHE A 262 16.95 2.24 -20.74
C PHE A 262 18.48 2.25 -20.83
N TYR A 263 19.18 2.41 -19.72
CA TYR A 263 20.64 2.59 -19.69
C TYR A 263 21.38 1.60 -18.78
N GLY A 264 20.66 0.72 -18.06
CA GLY A 264 21.30 -0.32 -17.27
C GLY A 264 22.04 -1.31 -18.17
N GLU A 265 23.30 -1.59 -17.84
CA GLU A 265 24.06 -2.66 -18.50
C GLU A 265 23.34 -4.00 -18.26
N LYS A 266 22.95 -4.69 -19.34
CA LYS A 266 22.47 -6.07 -19.25
C LYS A 266 23.65 -6.94 -18.84
N GLN A 267 23.75 -7.28 -17.56
CA GLN A 267 24.63 -8.36 -17.07
C GLN A 267 24.11 -9.72 -17.56
#